data_AF-A0A067K3J6-F1
#
_entry.id   AF-A0A067K3J6-F1
#
_cell.length_a   1.000
_cell.length_b   1.000
_cell.length_c   1.000
_cell.angle_alpha   90.00
_cell.angle_beta   90.00
_cell.angle_gamma   90.00
#
_symmetry.space_group_name_H-M   'P 1'
#
loop_
_entity.id
_entity.type
_entity.pdbx_description
1 polymer ?
#
loop_
_entity_poly.entity_id
_entity_poly.type
_entity_poly.pdbx_seq_one_letter_code
_entity_poly.pdbx_strand_id
1 'polypeptide(L)'
;MAEPGAPVPVPVPHQPCLYEVDLSKLFIDENLNRNLCLVYLEGPIPDFIQENRNAGESMAQTFAHFPQLKSKCLTGARIMRVFAEEVIPVLGSKDGHISTTLDLLTRFYCGTAATNYIELDPFVSPRKKWKKLYYLGTYINLTVNAINRWEGYSFFLLLVMIFEGKIYSPAMFKPLPDYELEISKYDESCSVPNLAEQSRIIFIRQVASHLKTLDQEVALRLFESFSRMIVAKELPRVNKLWEGRNQEIIDDFIRDPGKLETIDLVIHLICDLSSSYFNGKLPIELSGDEQSCLLCVLQAQVNLFQDDDARSRLRNIVEKINDFYNTLSPEVVDDPMKKLKL
;
A
#
# COMPACT_ATOMS: atom_id res chain seq x y z
N MET A 1 39.46 -7.58 -56.96
CA MET A 1 39.85 -6.73 -55.82
C MET A 1 38.58 -6.16 -55.25
N ALA A 2 38.10 -6.73 -54.15
CA ALA A 2 36.94 -6.27 -53.41
C ALA A 2 37.45 -5.72 -52.08
N GLU A 3 36.96 -4.54 -51.69
CA GLU A 3 37.37 -3.84 -50.49
C GLU A 3 37.04 -4.61 -49.20
N PRO A 4 37.81 -4.42 -48.12
CA PRO A 4 37.66 -5.16 -46.88
C PRO A 4 36.54 -4.59 -46.00
N GLY A 5 35.64 -5.49 -45.60
CA GLY A 5 34.92 -5.50 -44.32
C GLY A 5 34.44 -4.17 -43.76
N ALA A 6 33.27 -3.71 -44.19
CA ALA A 6 32.47 -2.85 -43.32
C ALA A 6 32.14 -3.63 -42.03
N PRO A 7 32.39 -3.07 -40.83
CA PRO A 7 32.01 -3.74 -39.60
C PRO A 7 30.48 -3.86 -39.57
N VAL A 8 29.99 -5.10 -39.60
CA VAL A 8 28.60 -5.41 -39.27
C VAL A 8 28.37 -4.89 -37.86
N PRO A 9 27.36 -4.04 -37.59
CA PRO A 9 27.04 -3.64 -36.24
C PRO A 9 26.69 -4.91 -35.47
N VAL A 10 27.55 -5.29 -34.54
CA VAL A 10 27.22 -6.33 -33.56
C VAL A 10 26.03 -5.78 -32.77
N PRO A 11 24.87 -6.45 -32.74
CA PRO A 11 23.78 -6.03 -31.87
C PRO A 11 24.31 -6.15 -30.44
N VAL A 12 24.49 -5.01 -29.78
CA VAL A 12 24.79 -4.98 -28.35
C VAL A 12 23.54 -5.52 -27.64
N PRO A 13 23.64 -6.53 -26.75
CA PRO A 13 22.49 -7.00 -25.98
C PRO A 13 21.93 -5.86 -25.14
N HIS A 14 20.61 -5.64 -25.19
CA HIS A 14 19.96 -4.52 -24.51
C HIS A 14 19.87 -4.78 -23.01
N GLN A 15 20.75 -4.13 -22.23
CA GLN A 15 20.76 -4.20 -20.78
C GLN A 15 19.55 -3.48 -20.14
N PRO A 16 19.07 -3.94 -18.96
CA PRO A 16 18.09 -3.21 -18.16
C PRO A 16 18.61 -1.80 -17.82
N CYS A 17 17.80 -0.75 -18.06
CA CYS A 17 18.21 0.63 -17.78
C CYS A 17 18.04 0.99 -16.30
N LEU A 18 19.01 0.52 -15.52
CA LEU A 18 19.28 1.02 -14.18
C LEU A 18 19.96 2.39 -14.32
N TYR A 19 19.29 3.46 -13.88
CA TYR A 19 19.89 4.80 -13.87
C TYR A 19 20.41 5.09 -12.48
N GLU A 20 21.72 5.28 -12.38
CA GLU A 20 22.33 5.98 -11.26
C GLU A 20 22.09 7.48 -11.49
N VAL A 21 21.23 8.08 -10.67
CA VAL A 21 20.92 9.51 -10.71
C VAL A 21 21.72 10.18 -9.63
N ASP A 22 22.83 10.81 -10.03
CA ASP A 22 23.56 11.73 -9.18
C ASP A 22 22.86 13.09 -9.20
N LEU A 23 22.01 13.33 -8.19
CA LEU A 23 21.26 14.57 -8.06
C LEU A 23 22.18 15.74 -7.68
N SER A 24 23.34 15.51 -7.06
CA SER A 24 24.23 16.60 -6.66
C SER A 24 24.79 17.38 -7.86
N LYS A 25 24.92 16.73 -9.02
CA LYS A 25 25.36 17.35 -10.28
C LYS A 25 24.23 18.00 -11.09
N LEU A 26 22.97 17.74 -10.74
CA LEU A 26 21.82 18.21 -11.51
C LEU A 26 21.29 19.57 -11.04
N PHE A 27 21.64 20.02 -9.83
CA PHE A 27 21.09 21.22 -9.21
C PHE A 27 22.19 22.24 -8.89
N ILE A 28 21.83 23.52 -8.92
CA ILE A 28 22.73 24.68 -8.73
C ILE A 28 23.16 24.86 -7.26
N ASP A 29 22.62 24.06 -6.34
CA ASP A 29 22.81 24.26 -4.90
C ASP A 29 24.16 23.67 -4.44
N GLU A 30 25.11 24.56 -4.09
CA GLU A 30 26.51 24.24 -3.79
C GLU A 30 26.71 23.39 -2.52
N ASN A 31 25.64 23.10 -1.76
CA ASN A 31 25.66 22.31 -0.53
C ASN A 31 25.10 20.88 -0.67
N LEU A 32 24.87 20.40 -1.88
CA LEU A 32 24.43 19.03 -2.12
C LEU A 32 25.61 18.07 -2.02
N ASN A 33 26.01 17.70 -0.80
CA ASN A 33 26.80 16.49 -0.58
C ASN A 33 26.13 15.33 -1.33
N ARG A 34 26.93 14.49 -2.02
CA ARG A 34 26.51 13.48 -3.01
C ARG A 34 25.16 12.82 -2.70
N ASN A 35 24.10 13.34 -3.30
CA ASN A 35 22.74 12.79 -3.22
C ASN A 35 22.56 11.78 -4.35
N LEU A 36 22.83 10.52 -4.04
CA LEU A 36 22.82 9.45 -5.02
C LEU A 36 21.56 8.57 -4.86
N CYS A 37 20.84 8.39 -5.96
CA CYS A 37 19.66 7.54 -6.00
C CYS A 37 19.72 6.60 -7.20
N LEU A 38 19.38 5.34 -6.98
CA LEU A 38 19.26 4.33 -8.01
C LEU A 38 17.79 4.19 -8.40
N VAL A 39 17.49 4.46 -9.67
CA VAL A 39 16.12 4.50 -10.18
C VAL A 39 16.00 3.63 -11.42
N TYR A 40 14.91 2.87 -11.50
CA TYR A 40 14.51 2.10 -12.66
C TYR A 40 13.26 2.70 -13.28
N LEU A 41 13.31 3.06 -14.56
CA LEU A 41 12.14 3.57 -15.27
C LEU A 41 11.29 2.42 -15.80
N GLU A 42 9.98 2.53 -15.64
CA GLU A 42 9.03 1.46 -16.01
C GLU A 42 7.76 2.02 -16.65
N GLY A 43 7.11 1.21 -17.50
CA GLY A 43 5.93 1.58 -18.28
C GLY A 43 6.17 1.67 -19.79
N PRO A 44 5.19 2.18 -20.56
CA PRO A 44 5.28 2.36 -22.01
C PRO A 44 6.20 3.53 -22.37
N ILE A 45 7.50 3.27 -22.35
CA ILE A 45 8.54 4.25 -22.64
C ILE A 45 8.95 4.13 -24.13
N PRO A 46 8.75 5.18 -24.96
CA PRO A 46 9.13 5.13 -26.38
C PRO A 46 10.63 4.88 -26.57
N ASP A 47 10.98 4.10 -27.61
CA ASP A 47 12.33 3.68 -28.02
C ASP A 47 13.02 2.61 -27.15
N PHE A 48 12.27 1.84 -26.36
CA PHE A 48 12.83 0.77 -25.52
C PHE A 48 12.43 -0.63 -26.00
N ILE A 49 13.41 -1.52 -26.16
CA ILE A 49 13.17 -2.96 -26.30
C ILE A 49 13.18 -3.57 -24.89
N GLN A 50 12.02 -4.02 -24.42
CA GLN A 50 11.88 -4.72 -23.15
C GLN A 50 12.62 -6.07 -23.20
N GLU A 51 13.90 -6.12 -22.81
CA GLU A 51 14.54 -7.38 -22.46
C GLU A 51 14.18 -7.77 -21.02
N ASN A 52 13.08 -8.52 -20.94
CA ASN A 52 12.68 -9.31 -19.78
C ASN A 52 13.79 -10.31 -19.41
N ARG A 53 14.42 -10.15 -18.23
CA ARG A 53 15.01 -11.29 -17.50
C ARG A 53 15.08 -11.15 -15.98
N ASN A 54 14.96 -9.94 -15.42
CA ASN A 54 14.80 -9.71 -13.97
C ASN A 54 13.46 -9.06 -13.62
N ALA A 55 12.40 -9.46 -14.33
CA ALA A 55 11.03 -9.00 -14.14
C ALA A 55 10.36 -9.59 -12.87
N GLY A 56 11.14 -9.81 -11.80
CA GLY A 56 10.67 -10.38 -10.54
C GLY A 56 10.11 -9.36 -9.56
N GLU A 57 10.39 -8.05 -9.75
CA GLU A 57 10.05 -7.00 -8.77
C GLU A 57 9.73 -5.66 -9.46
N SER A 58 8.81 -5.59 -10.42
CA SER A 58 8.41 -4.29 -11.01
C SER A 58 7.14 -3.75 -10.32
N MET A 59 6.95 -2.44 -10.23
CA MET A 59 5.66 -1.90 -9.77
C MET A 59 4.51 -2.32 -10.69
N ALA A 60 4.79 -2.66 -11.96
CA ALA A 60 3.82 -3.25 -12.86
C ALA A 60 3.21 -4.56 -12.32
N GLN A 61 3.96 -5.35 -11.55
CA GLN A 61 3.41 -6.53 -10.88
C GLN A 61 2.47 -6.13 -9.75
N THR A 62 2.84 -5.11 -8.96
CA THR A 62 1.95 -4.54 -7.93
C THR A 62 0.65 -4.06 -8.57
N PHE A 63 0.73 -3.36 -9.71
CA PHE A 63 -0.45 -2.89 -10.44
C PHE A 63 -1.31 -3.99 -11.05
N ALA A 64 -0.75 -5.19 -11.30
CA ALA A 64 -1.54 -6.32 -11.81
C ALA A 64 -2.64 -6.79 -10.83
N HIS A 65 -2.52 -6.43 -9.53
CA HIS A 65 -3.56 -6.66 -8.53
C HIS A 65 -4.76 -5.71 -8.65
N PHE A 66 -4.67 -4.71 -9.53
CA PHE A 66 -5.68 -3.69 -9.76
C PHE A 66 -6.06 -3.70 -11.26
N PRO A 67 -6.99 -4.56 -11.70
CA PRO A 67 -7.32 -4.74 -13.12
C PRO A 67 -7.72 -3.46 -13.86
N GLN A 68 -8.25 -2.47 -13.13
CA GLN A 68 -8.62 -1.15 -13.63
C GLN A 68 -7.39 -0.29 -13.99
N LEU A 69 -6.27 -0.46 -13.28
CA LEU A 69 -4.99 0.11 -13.68
C LEU A 69 -4.52 -0.68 -14.89
N LYS A 70 -4.95 -0.29 -16.10
CA LYS A 70 -4.40 -0.81 -17.35
C LYS A 70 -2.90 -0.52 -17.33
N SER A 71 -2.09 -1.48 -16.88
CA SER A 71 -0.65 -1.36 -16.63
C SER A 71 0.14 -0.86 -17.85
N LYS A 72 -0.46 -0.94 -19.04
CA LYS A 72 0.04 -0.40 -20.30
C LYS A 72 -0.04 1.14 -20.43
N CYS A 73 -0.60 1.86 -19.47
CA CYS A 73 -0.80 3.32 -19.55
C CYS A 73 0.00 4.13 -18.52
N LEU A 74 0.66 3.50 -17.55
CA LEU A 74 1.34 4.19 -16.46
C LEU A 74 2.86 4.16 -16.62
N THR A 75 3.43 5.31 -16.93
CA THR A 75 4.88 5.53 -16.90
C THR A 75 5.30 6.10 -15.56
N GLY A 76 6.30 5.50 -14.93
CA GLY A 76 6.81 5.93 -13.63
C GLY A 76 8.25 5.52 -13.39
N ALA A 77 8.69 5.74 -12.17
CA ALA A 77 10.05 5.45 -11.73
C ALA A 77 10.04 4.67 -10.42
N ARG A 78 10.71 3.52 -10.39
CA ARG A 78 10.95 2.74 -9.19
C ARG A 78 12.28 3.14 -8.56
N ILE A 79 12.24 3.58 -7.32
CA ILE A 79 13.41 3.80 -6.49
C ILE A 79 13.89 2.42 -6.02
N MET A 80 15.09 2.05 -6.44
CA MET A 80 15.76 0.82 -6.03
C MET A 80 16.50 1.02 -4.73
N ARG A 81 17.17 2.17 -4.61
CA ARG A 81 18.03 2.48 -3.47
C ARG A 81 18.27 3.98 -3.39
N VAL A 82 18.21 4.50 -2.17
CA VAL A 82 18.73 5.84 -1.85
C VAL A 82 20.03 5.62 -1.09
N PHE A 83 21.13 6.19 -1.58
CA PHE A 83 22.41 6.13 -0.88
C PHE A 83 22.54 7.39 -0.04
N ALA A 84 22.42 7.23 1.27
CA ALA A 84 22.87 8.23 2.21
C ALA A 84 24.36 7.98 2.47
N GLU A 85 25.21 8.93 2.08
CA GLU A 85 26.63 8.88 2.36
C GLU A 85 26.83 8.98 3.90
N GLU A 86 27.67 8.13 4.50
CA GLU A 86 28.02 8.23 5.93
C GLU A 86 28.96 9.41 6.15
N VAL A 87 28.50 10.62 5.83
CA VAL A 87 29.31 11.83 5.96
C VAL A 87 29.19 12.30 7.41
N ILE A 88 30.14 11.82 8.21
CA ILE A 88 30.68 12.41 9.45
C ILE A 88 29.65 12.58 10.59
N PRO A 89 29.94 12.11 11.83
CA PRO A 89 29.02 12.19 12.98
C PRO A 89 28.93 13.60 13.58
N VAL A 90 28.82 14.63 12.75
CA VAL A 90 28.66 16.02 13.17
C VAL A 90 27.44 16.58 12.46
N LEU A 91 26.38 16.79 13.24
CA LEU A 91 25.02 17.25 12.89
C LEU A 91 24.07 16.12 12.44
N GLY A 92 23.26 15.67 13.39
CA GLY A 92 22.27 14.62 13.19
C GLY A 92 21.23 14.98 12.13
N SER A 93 21.16 14.19 11.06
CA SER A 93 20.11 13.16 10.89
C SER A 93 20.31 12.48 9.53
N LYS A 94 20.43 11.14 9.53
CA LYS A 94 20.43 10.36 8.27
C LYS A 94 19.11 10.55 7.49
N ASP A 95 18.03 10.93 8.18
CA ASP A 95 16.71 11.14 7.59
C ASP A 95 16.62 12.45 6.77
N GLY A 96 17.37 13.51 7.13
CA GLY A 96 17.40 14.76 6.37
C GLY A 96 17.92 14.58 4.94
N HIS A 97 19.00 13.80 4.78
CA HIS A 97 19.62 13.52 3.47
C HIS A 97 18.68 12.77 2.52
N ILE A 98 17.98 11.74 3.03
CA ILE A 98 17.01 10.97 2.24
C ILE A 98 15.83 11.86 1.83
N SER A 99 15.31 12.67 2.75
CA SER A 99 14.23 13.61 2.46
C SER A 99 14.62 14.58 1.33
N THR A 100 15.80 15.20 1.42
CA THR A 100 16.32 16.09 0.39
C THR A 100 16.49 15.38 -0.96
N THR A 101 17.06 14.17 -0.96
CA THR A 101 17.24 13.38 -2.19
C THR A 101 15.91 13.08 -2.87
N LEU A 102 14.89 12.67 -2.11
CA LEU A 102 13.57 12.35 -2.66
C LEU A 102 12.81 13.59 -3.14
N ASP A 103 12.95 14.71 -2.44
CA ASP A 103 12.38 16.00 -2.85
C ASP A 103 13.00 16.47 -4.18
N LEU A 104 14.33 16.45 -4.30
CA LEU A 104 15.02 16.77 -5.55
C LEU A 104 14.63 15.84 -6.69
N LEU A 105 14.52 14.53 -6.44
CA LEU A 105 14.06 13.57 -7.43
C LEU A 105 12.63 13.88 -7.89
N THR A 106 11.74 14.22 -6.95
CA THR A 106 10.37 14.63 -7.23
C THR A 106 10.36 15.89 -8.11
N ARG A 107 11.09 16.94 -7.73
CA ARG A 107 11.19 18.20 -8.49
C ARG A 107 11.78 18.00 -9.88
N PHE A 108 12.78 17.13 -10.02
CA PHE A 108 13.40 16.80 -11.29
C PHE A 108 12.38 16.19 -12.26
N TYR A 109 11.64 15.16 -11.82
CA TYR A 109 10.64 14.52 -12.68
C TYR A 109 9.36 15.34 -12.87
N CYS A 110 9.04 16.25 -11.95
CA CYS A 110 7.97 17.24 -12.14
C CYS A 110 8.38 18.43 -13.03
N GLY A 111 9.66 18.51 -13.43
CA GLY A 111 10.17 19.62 -14.24
C GLY A 111 10.23 20.97 -13.52
N THR A 112 10.14 20.99 -12.19
CA THR A 112 10.23 22.19 -11.34
C THR A 112 11.64 22.44 -10.81
N ALA A 113 12.56 21.52 -11.05
CA ALA A 113 13.98 21.66 -10.74
C ALA A 113 14.66 22.71 -11.64
N ALA A 114 15.37 23.67 -11.03
CA ALA A 114 16.32 24.53 -11.74
C ALA A 114 17.60 23.72 -12.01
N THR A 115 17.75 23.21 -13.23
CA THR A 115 18.90 22.38 -13.62
C THR A 115 19.98 23.18 -14.32
N ASN A 116 21.25 23.03 -13.90
CA ASN A 116 22.39 23.64 -14.59
C ASN A 116 22.84 22.73 -15.75
N TYR A 117 22.47 23.09 -16.98
CA TYR A 117 22.77 22.29 -18.18
C TYR A 117 24.24 22.34 -18.63
N ILE A 118 25.09 23.10 -17.94
CA ILE A 118 26.37 23.57 -18.49
C ILE A 118 27.50 22.52 -18.39
N GLU A 119 27.46 21.56 -17.46
CA GLU A 119 28.48 20.50 -17.35
C GLU A 119 27.89 19.16 -16.87
N LEU A 120 27.13 18.48 -17.74
CA LEU A 120 26.70 17.11 -17.47
C LEU A 120 27.62 16.14 -18.20
N ASP A 121 28.48 15.49 -17.40
CA ASP A 121 29.37 14.39 -17.74
C ASP A 121 28.63 13.33 -18.61
N PRO A 122 29.28 12.66 -19.60
CA PRO A 122 28.61 11.68 -20.47
C PRO A 122 27.97 10.50 -19.72
N PHE A 123 28.38 10.26 -18.48
CA PHE A 123 27.88 9.21 -17.59
C PHE A 123 26.59 9.57 -16.85
N VAL A 124 26.29 10.86 -16.70
CA VAL A 124 24.99 11.34 -16.22
C VAL A 124 24.29 11.90 -17.44
N SER A 125 23.52 11.06 -18.13
CA SER A 125 22.77 11.50 -19.31
C SER A 125 21.33 11.84 -18.91
N PRO A 126 21.02 13.08 -18.50
CA PRO A 126 19.65 13.57 -18.45
C PRO A 126 19.09 13.83 -19.86
N ARG A 127 19.80 13.41 -20.92
CA ARG A 127 19.45 13.68 -22.33
C ARG A 127 18.09 13.13 -22.75
N LYS A 128 17.47 12.25 -21.95
CA LYS A 128 16.02 11.99 -22.05
C LYS A 128 15.32 12.62 -20.85
N LYS A 129 14.98 13.91 -20.98
CA LYS A 129 13.89 14.52 -20.18
C LYS A 129 12.61 13.78 -20.57
N TRP A 130 12.23 12.76 -19.80
CA TRP A 130 10.99 12.05 -20.03
C TRP A 130 9.85 13.03 -19.81
N LYS A 131 9.00 13.20 -20.83
CA LYS A 131 8.02 14.30 -20.88
C LYS A 131 6.99 14.25 -19.75
N LYS A 132 6.75 13.07 -19.15
CA LYS A 132 5.76 12.90 -18.09
C LYS A 132 5.97 11.58 -17.33
N LEU A 133 6.17 11.64 -16.01
CA LEU A 133 6.04 10.50 -15.10
C LEU A 133 4.79 10.71 -14.24
N TYR A 134 4.08 9.62 -13.93
CA TYR A 134 2.87 9.68 -13.13
C TYR A 134 3.09 9.24 -11.69
N TYR A 135 4.15 8.51 -11.39
CA TYR A 135 4.41 8.04 -10.02
C TYR A 135 5.90 7.78 -9.74
N LEU A 136 6.23 7.78 -8.45
CA LEU A 136 7.41 7.13 -7.89
C LEU A 136 6.97 5.91 -7.08
N GLY A 137 7.66 4.78 -7.23
CA GLY A 137 7.40 3.55 -6.48
C GLY A 137 8.64 3.07 -5.73
N THR A 138 8.47 2.34 -4.64
CA THR A 138 9.58 1.64 -3.96
C THR A 138 9.06 0.43 -3.20
N TYR A 139 9.91 -0.56 -3.00
CA TYR A 139 9.68 -1.66 -2.07
C TYR A 139 10.49 -1.41 -0.80
N ILE A 140 9.89 -1.68 0.36
CA ILE A 140 10.50 -1.36 1.66
C ILE A 140 10.51 -2.59 2.57
N ASN A 141 11.27 -2.50 3.66
CA ASN A 141 11.23 -3.52 4.70
C ASN A 141 9.89 -3.45 5.44
N LEU A 142 9.32 -4.61 5.76
CA LEU A 142 8.08 -4.74 6.51
C LEU A 142 8.30 -4.45 8.01
N THR A 143 8.40 -3.17 8.36
CA THR A 143 8.56 -2.70 9.74
C THR A 143 7.80 -1.39 9.94
N VAL A 144 7.30 -1.14 11.15
CA VAL A 144 6.60 0.11 11.51
C VAL A 144 7.47 1.33 11.20
N ASN A 145 8.77 1.29 11.55
CA ASN A 145 9.71 2.38 11.31
C ASN A 145 9.91 2.68 9.82
N ALA A 146 10.03 1.66 8.97
CA ALA A 146 10.16 1.88 7.54
C ALA A 146 8.88 2.50 6.95
N ILE A 147 7.70 1.98 7.32
CA ILE A 147 6.40 2.52 6.88
C ILE A 147 6.28 3.99 7.28
N ASN A 148 6.50 4.32 8.55
CA ASN A 148 6.46 5.70 9.07
C ASN A 148 7.41 6.63 8.32
N ARG A 149 8.64 6.19 8.08
CA ARG A 149 9.65 6.98 7.37
C ARG A 149 9.20 7.31 5.95
N TRP A 150 8.72 6.32 5.20
CA TRP A 150 8.31 6.52 3.81
C TRP A 150 7.00 7.32 3.69
N GLU A 151 6.05 7.15 4.61
CA GLU A 151 4.89 8.04 4.72
C GLU A 151 5.30 9.49 5.01
N GLY A 152 6.30 9.69 5.86
CA GLY A 152 6.91 11.01 6.10
C GLY A 152 7.47 11.67 4.83
N TYR A 153 7.82 10.89 3.81
CA TYR A 153 8.27 11.38 2.49
C TYR A 153 7.13 11.48 1.46
N SER A 154 5.88 11.44 1.92
CA SER A 154 4.66 11.48 1.11
C SER A 154 4.50 10.28 0.17
N PHE A 155 5.06 9.13 0.54
CA PHE A 155 4.69 7.87 -0.09
C PHE A 155 3.53 7.24 0.65
N PHE A 156 2.71 6.52 -0.09
CA PHE A 156 1.53 5.88 0.43
C PHE A 156 1.64 4.36 0.26
N LEU A 157 1.07 3.61 1.20
CA LEU A 157 1.03 2.17 1.09
C LEU A 157 0.05 1.77 -0.02
N LEU A 158 0.55 1.07 -1.04
CA LEU A 158 -0.29 0.53 -2.11
C LEU A 158 -0.58 -0.95 -1.90
N LEU A 159 0.39 -1.77 -1.52
CA LEU A 159 0.14 -3.20 -1.33
C LEU A 159 1.22 -3.83 -0.47
N VAL A 160 0.93 -4.95 0.17
CA VAL A 160 1.97 -5.84 0.68
C VAL A 160 2.19 -6.95 -0.35
N MET A 161 3.33 -6.91 -1.02
CA MET A 161 3.71 -7.90 -2.02
C MET A 161 4.21 -9.16 -1.34
N ILE A 162 3.83 -10.31 -1.89
CA ILE A 162 4.33 -11.63 -1.49
C ILE A 162 5.31 -12.09 -2.58
N PHE A 163 6.59 -11.97 -2.33
CA PHE A 163 7.65 -12.50 -3.18
C PHE A 163 8.02 -13.92 -2.71
N GLU A 164 8.11 -14.84 -3.67
CA GLU A 164 8.53 -16.23 -3.45
C GLU A 164 7.75 -16.96 -2.32
N GLY A 165 6.49 -16.54 -2.08
CA GLY A 165 5.60 -17.13 -1.08
C GLY A 165 5.95 -16.88 0.39
N LYS A 166 7.05 -16.14 0.69
CA LYS A 166 7.52 -15.93 2.07
C LYS A 166 8.06 -14.54 2.36
N ILE A 167 8.54 -13.81 1.35
CA ILE A 167 9.10 -12.48 1.53
C ILE A 167 7.98 -11.48 1.34
N TYR A 168 7.68 -10.74 2.39
CA TYR A 168 6.64 -9.73 2.39
C TYR A 168 7.28 -8.36 2.34
N SER A 169 6.91 -7.56 1.35
CA SER A 169 7.43 -6.20 1.21
C SER A 169 6.31 -5.23 0.89
N PRO A 170 6.13 -4.17 1.70
CA PRO A 170 5.23 -3.09 1.34
C PRO A 170 5.72 -2.39 0.08
N ALA A 171 4.85 -2.35 -0.92
CA ALA A 171 4.95 -1.51 -2.09
C ALA A 171 4.43 -0.11 -1.72
N MET A 172 5.34 0.85 -1.70
CA MET A 172 5.03 2.25 -1.44
C MET A 172 4.94 3.00 -2.76
N PHE A 173 3.97 3.88 -2.85
CA PHE A 173 3.58 4.58 -4.07
C PHE A 173 3.40 6.07 -3.79
N LYS A 174 4.03 6.93 -4.58
CA LYS A 174 3.86 8.38 -4.54
C LYS A 174 3.30 8.86 -5.88
N PRO A 175 2.03 9.31 -5.94
CA PRO A 175 1.50 9.93 -7.14
C PRO A 175 2.25 11.24 -7.41
N LEU A 176 2.58 11.49 -8.68
CA LEU A 176 3.10 12.79 -9.13
C LEU A 176 1.93 13.71 -9.54
N PRO A 177 2.12 15.03 -9.67
CA PRO A 177 1.03 16.01 -9.80
C PRO A 177 -0.01 15.70 -10.88
N ASP A 178 0.41 15.10 -11.99
CA ASP A 178 -0.48 14.78 -13.10
C ASP A 178 -1.17 13.41 -12.99
N TYR A 179 -0.88 12.62 -11.96
CA TYR A 179 -1.45 11.28 -11.77
C TYR A 179 -2.99 11.32 -11.78
N GLU A 180 -3.59 12.07 -10.87
CA GLU A 180 -5.05 12.16 -10.76
C GLU A 180 -5.65 12.77 -12.03
N LEU A 181 -5.03 13.83 -12.57
CA LEU A 181 -5.52 14.48 -13.78
C LEU A 181 -5.57 13.56 -15.01
N GLU A 182 -4.63 12.63 -15.13
CA GLU A 182 -4.46 11.79 -16.32
C GLU A 182 -4.99 10.37 -16.16
N ILE A 183 -5.32 9.93 -14.94
CA ILE A 183 -5.69 8.54 -14.69
C ILE A 183 -7.07 8.48 -14.05
N SER A 184 -7.34 9.26 -12.99
CA SER A 184 -8.66 9.22 -12.35
C SER A 184 -9.76 9.89 -13.17
N LYS A 185 -9.41 10.80 -14.10
CA LYS A 185 -10.37 11.30 -15.09
C LYS A 185 -10.81 10.25 -16.11
N TYR A 186 -9.96 9.27 -16.41
CA TYR A 186 -10.29 8.19 -17.35
C TYR A 186 -11.02 7.05 -16.65
N ASP A 187 -10.70 6.79 -15.39
CA ASP A 187 -11.37 5.81 -14.55
C ASP A 187 -11.25 6.22 -13.07
N GLU A 188 -12.35 6.70 -12.48
CA GLU A 188 -12.38 7.14 -11.08
C GLU A 188 -11.95 6.03 -10.11
N SER A 189 -12.11 4.75 -10.49
CA SER A 189 -11.68 3.59 -9.68
C SER A 189 -10.15 3.46 -9.58
N CYS A 190 -9.40 4.26 -10.34
CA CYS A 190 -7.94 4.36 -10.29
C CYS A 190 -7.42 5.54 -9.46
N SER A 191 -8.30 6.35 -8.85
CA SER A 191 -7.89 7.39 -7.90
C SER A 191 -7.18 6.78 -6.69
N VAL A 192 -6.27 7.54 -6.08
CA VAL A 192 -5.47 7.08 -4.93
C VAL A 192 -6.34 6.56 -3.76
N PRO A 193 -7.45 7.23 -3.36
CA PRO A 193 -8.33 6.71 -2.31
C PRO A 193 -8.99 5.36 -2.68
N ASN A 194 -9.40 5.19 -3.93
CA ASN A 194 -10.03 3.95 -4.39
C ASN A 194 -9.02 2.80 -4.47
N LEU A 195 -7.78 3.09 -4.88
CA LEU A 195 -6.70 2.12 -4.79
C LEU A 195 -6.44 1.71 -3.34
N ALA A 196 -6.38 2.66 -2.40
CA ALA A 196 -6.20 2.35 -0.97
C ALA A 196 -7.32 1.46 -0.40
N GLU A 197 -8.58 1.71 -0.77
CA GLU A 197 -9.73 0.89 -0.37
C GLU A 197 -9.59 -0.55 -0.87
N GLN A 198 -9.21 -0.73 -2.14
CA GLN A 198 -8.98 -2.06 -2.71
C GLN A 198 -7.77 -2.76 -2.10
N SER A 199 -6.71 -1.99 -1.84
CA SER A 199 -5.49 -2.47 -1.20
C SER A 199 -5.76 -3.02 0.19
N ARG A 200 -6.59 -2.30 0.96
CA ARG A 200 -7.09 -2.76 2.26
C ARG A 200 -7.84 -4.08 2.13
N ILE A 201 -8.75 -4.21 1.16
CA ILE A 201 -9.50 -5.46 0.92
C ILE A 201 -8.56 -6.62 0.58
N ILE A 202 -7.56 -6.39 -0.28
CA ILE A 202 -6.55 -7.40 -0.62
C ILE A 202 -5.75 -7.79 0.63
N PHE A 203 -5.34 -6.80 1.43
CA PHE A 203 -4.56 -7.02 2.64
C PHE A 203 -5.34 -7.84 3.69
N ILE A 204 -6.63 -7.57 3.90
CA ILE A 204 -7.51 -8.39 4.77
C ILE A 204 -7.45 -9.86 4.34
N ARG A 205 -7.59 -10.13 3.05
CA ARG A 205 -7.51 -11.51 2.51
C ARG A 205 -6.14 -12.12 2.74
N GLN A 206 -5.07 -11.35 2.56
CA GLN A 206 -3.70 -11.80 2.81
C GLN A 206 -3.48 -12.13 4.29
N VAL A 207 -3.90 -11.27 5.23
CA VAL A 207 -3.85 -11.52 6.69
C VAL A 207 -4.59 -12.80 7.06
N ALA A 208 -5.76 -13.03 6.49
CA ALA A 208 -6.56 -14.21 6.77
C ALA A 208 -5.98 -15.52 6.19
N SER A 209 -5.10 -15.44 5.18
CA SER A 209 -4.64 -16.63 4.44
C SER A 209 -3.13 -16.86 4.53
N HIS A 210 -2.33 -15.87 4.13
CA HIS A 210 -0.89 -15.99 3.93
C HIS A 210 -0.07 -15.29 5.03
N LEU A 211 -0.62 -14.28 5.70
CA LEU A 211 0.04 -13.41 6.68
C LEU A 211 -0.44 -13.67 8.13
N LYS A 212 -0.77 -14.93 8.45
CA LYS A 212 -1.33 -15.32 9.75
C LYS A 212 -0.38 -15.09 10.93
N THR A 213 0.92 -15.10 10.68
CA THR A 213 1.98 -14.88 11.67
C THR A 213 2.60 -13.49 11.58
N LEU A 214 1.97 -12.58 10.82
CA LEU A 214 2.42 -11.20 10.77
C LEU A 214 2.28 -10.57 12.15
N ASP A 215 3.32 -9.87 12.58
CA ASP A 215 3.32 -9.10 13.82
C ASP A 215 2.11 -8.15 13.89
N GLN A 216 1.45 -8.12 15.05
CA GLN A 216 0.20 -7.40 15.24
C GLN A 216 0.39 -5.88 15.13
N GLU A 217 1.48 -5.35 15.69
CA GLU A 217 1.79 -3.92 15.63
C GLU A 217 2.01 -3.49 14.18
N VAL A 218 2.76 -4.29 13.41
CA VAL A 218 2.97 -4.05 11.97
C VAL A 218 1.66 -4.13 11.19
N ALA A 219 0.83 -5.14 11.42
CA ALA A 219 -0.43 -5.32 10.71
C ALA A 219 -1.43 -4.18 10.98
N LEU A 220 -1.61 -3.79 12.26
CA LEU A 220 -2.46 -2.67 12.64
C LEU A 220 -1.94 -1.36 12.02
N ARG A 221 -0.62 -1.16 12.01
CA ARG A 221 -0.02 0.01 11.38
C ARG A 221 -0.31 0.10 9.88
N LEU A 222 -0.31 -1.02 9.16
CA LEU A 222 -0.67 -1.07 7.75
C LEU A 222 -2.17 -0.81 7.52
N PHE A 223 -3.05 -1.32 8.38
CA PHE A 223 -4.49 -0.98 8.33
C PHE A 223 -4.72 0.51 8.53
N GLU A 224 -3.97 1.13 9.44
CA GLU A 224 -3.99 2.57 9.65
C GLU A 224 -3.50 3.34 8.41
N SER A 225 -2.40 2.90 7.79
CA SER A 225 -1.87 3.47 6.54
C SER A 225 -2.95 3.55 5.46
N PHE A 226 -3.66 2.44 5.21
CA PHE A 226 -4.73 2.42 4.21
C PHE A 226 -5.88 3.35 4.60
N SER A 227 -6.29 3.32 5.88
CA SER A 227 -7.45 4.08 6.37
C SER A 227 -7.24 5.60 6.26
N ARG A 228 -6.02 6.10 6.47
CA ARG A 228 -5.68 7.53 6.31
C ARG A 228 -5.89 8.07 4.90
N MET A 229 -5.88 7.21 3.88
CA MET A 229 -6.02 7.59 2.48
C MET A 229 -7.46 7.48 1.96
N ILE A 230 -8.31 6.74 2.67
CA ILE A 230 -9.69 6.48 2.24
C ILE A 230 -10.55 7.65 2.69
N VAL A 231 -11.25 8.27 1.74
CA VAL A 231 -12.23 9.31 2.05
C VAL A 231 -13.45 8.66 2.70
N ALA A 232 -13.84 9.16 3.87
CA ALA A 232 -15.06 8.72 4.54
C ALA A 232 -16.26 8.96 3.62
N LYS A 233 -16.92 7.88 3.18
CA LYS A 233 -18.18 7.96 2.43
C LYS A 233 -19.31 8.15 3.43
N GLU A 234 -20.28 9.01 3.12
CA GLU A 234 -21.53 9.05 3.87
C GLU A 234 -22.15 7.65 3.85
N LEU A 235 -22.38 7.07 5.04
CA LEU A 235 -22.99 5.74 5.18
C LEU A 235 -24.42 5.83 4.65
N PRO A 236 -24.74 5.29 3.45
CA PRO A 236 -26.04 5.54 2.86
C PRO A 236 -27.13 4.81 3.65
N ARG A 237 -26.80 3.62 4.18
CA ARG A 237 -27.56 2.77 5.13
C ARG A 237 -26.59 1.78 5.78
N VAL A 238 -26.81 1.44 7.05
CA VAL A 238 -26.01 0.45 7.77
C VAL A 238 -26.76 -0.88 7.77
N ASN A 239 -26.20 -1.90 7.13
CA ASN A 239 -26.73 -3.26 7.23
C ASN A 239 -26.26 -3.87 8.56
N LYS A 240 -27.17 -4.48 9.33
CA LYS A 240 -26.78 -5.25 10.50
C LYS A 240 -25.94 -6.44 10.08
N LEU A 241 -24.88 -6.72 10.86
CA LEU A 241 -24.03 -7.90 10.64
C LEU A 241 -24.78 -9.21 10.90
N TRP A 242 -25.68 -9.20 11.89
CA TRP A 242 -26.37 -10.39 12.36
C TRP A 242 -27.87 -10.12 12.47
N GLU A 243 -28.66 -11.09 12.03
CA GLU A 243 -30.12 -11.08 12.09
C GLU A 243 -30.64 -12.50 12.37
N GLY A 244 -31.86 -12.59 12.91
CA GLY A 244 -32.52 -13.86 13.21
C GLY A 244 -31.66 -14.77 14.10
N ARG A 245 -31.45 -16.02 13.66
CA ARG A 245 -30.68 -17.02 14.41
C ARG A 245 -29.24 -16.60 14.72
N ASN A 246 -28.60 -15.81 13.84
CA ASN A 246 -27.23 -15.34 14.10
C ASN A 246 -27.21 -14.34 15.26
N GLN A 247 -28.26 -13.52 15.41
CA GLN A 247 -28.39 -12.63 16.56
C GLN A 247 -28.59 -13.43 17.86
N GLU A 248 -29.40 -14.49 17.84
CA GLU A 248 -29.61 -15.35 19.01
C GLU A 248 -28.30 -15.99 19.50
N ILE A 249 -27.46 -16.48 18.56
CA ILE A 249 -26.13 -17.04 18.88
C ILE A 249 -25.22 -15.98 19.51
N ILE A 250 -25.27 -14.75 19.00
CA ILE A 250 -24.48 -13.62 19.51
C ILE A 250 -24.94 -13.21 20.91
N ASP A 251 -26.25 -13.13 21.15
CA ASP A 251 -26.81 -12.78 22.45
C ASP A 251 -26.48 -13.85 23.50
N ASP A 252 -26.49 -15.13 23.10
CA ASP A 252 -26.05 -16.24 23.94
C ASP A 252 -24.56 -16.14 24.30
N PHE A 253 -23.70 -15.75 23.34
CA PHE A 253 -22.28 -15.52 23.58
C PHE A 253 -22.03 -14.34 24.52
N ILE A 254 -22.79 -13.26 24.40
CA ILE A 254 -22.71 -12.11 25.32
C ILE A 254 -23.09 -12.54 26.74
N ARG A 255 -24.12 -13.36 26.90
CA ARG A 255 -24.57 -13.82 28.23
C ARG A 255 -23.60 -14.80 28.86
N ASP A 256 -23.05 -15.73 28.08
CA ASP A 256 -22.15 -16.78 28.55
C ASP A 256 -21.04 -17.08 27.53
N PRO A 257 -19.95 -16.27 27.51
CA PRO A 257 -18.89 -16.41 26.52
C PRO A 257 -18.03 -17.68 26.71
N GLY A 258 -18.14 -18.35 27.87
CA GLY A 258 -17.32 -19.53 28.22
C GLY A 258 -17.90 -20.86 27.74
N LYS A 259 -19.15 -20.89 27.26
CA LYS A 259 -19.82 -22.12 26.85
C LYS A 259 -19.28 -22.63 25.51
N LEU A 260 -18.65 -23.81 25.51
CA LEU A 260 -18.02 -24.43 24.33
C LEU A 260 -18.96 -24.55 23.11
N GLU A 261 -20.22 -24.97 23.33
CA GLU A 261 -21.23 -25.06 22.26
C GLU A 261 -21.50 -23.71 21.58
N THR A 262 -21.41 -22.63 22.34
CA THR A 262 -21.60 -21.26 21.84
C THR A 262 -20.37 -20.78 21.09
N ILE A 263 -19.16 -21.14 21.56
CA ILE A 263 -17.89 -20.77 20.93
C ILE A 263 -17.82 -21.31 19.50
N ASP A 264 -18.10 -22.60 19.28
CA ASP A 264 -18.03 -23.20 17.95
C ASP A 264 -19.01 -22.54 16.95
N LEU A 265 -20.17 -22.11 17.45
CA LEU A 265 -21.19 -21.43 16.66
C LEU A 265 -20.83 -19.96 16.37
N VAL A 266 -20.13 -19.28 17.28
CA VAL A 266 -19.86 -17.84 17.16
C VAL A 266 -18.58 -17.52 16.37
N ILE A 267 -17.63 -18.46 16.25
CA ILE A 267 -16.33 -18.23 15.58
C ILE A 267 -16.50 -17.60 14.19
N HIS A 268 -17.36 -18.18 13.34
CA HIS A 268 -17.57 -17.66 11.98
C HIS A 268 -18.18 -16.26 11.98
N LEU A 269 -19.08 -15.96 12.92
CA LEU A 269 -19.70 -14.64 13.08
C LEU A 269 -18.68 -13.58 13.51
N ILE A 270 -17.72 -13.93 14.37
CA ILE A 270 -16.65 -13.04 14.80
C ILE A 270 -15.60 -12.86 13.68
N CYS A 271 -15.36 -13.88 12.84
CA CYS A 271 -14.55 -13.72 11.63
C CYS A 271 -15.17 -12.73 10.64
N ASP A 272 -16.49 -12.78 10.44
CA ASP A 272 -17.23 -11.85 9.58
C ASP A 272 -17.21 -10.43 10.15
N LEU A 273 -17.34 -10.29 11.47
CA LEU A 273 -17.19 -9.04 12.19
C LEU A 273 -15.79 -8.46 12.04
N SER A 274 -14.74 -9.28 12.23
CA SER A 274 -13.35 -8.83 12.12
C SER A 274 -13.05 -8.34 10.70
N SER A 275 -13.48 -9.12 9.70
CA SER A 275 -13.38 -8.72 8.29
C SER A 275 -14.14 -7.42 7.99
N SER A 276 -15.31 -7.23 8.58
CA SER A 276 -16.14 -6.03 8.38
C SER A 276 -15.56 -4.80 9.07
N TYR A 277 -15.00 -4.97 10.27
CA TYR A 277 -14.32 -3.92 11.03
C TYR A 277 -13.09 -3.41 10.27
N PHE A 278 -12.16 -4.30 9.91
CA PHE A 278 -10.95 -3.92 9.19
C PHE A 278 -11.22 -3.43 7.76
N ASN A 279 -12.38 -3.78 7.19
CA ASN A 279 -12.84 -3.21 5.93
C ASN A 279 -13.60 -1.89 6.10
N GLY A 280 -13.53 -1.25 7.27
CA GLY A 280 -14.12 0.06 7.55
C GLY A 280 -15.63 0.14 7.35
N LYS A 281 -16.35 -0.99 7.40
CA LYS A 281 -17.81 -1.03 7.26
C LYS A 281 -18.53 -0.78 8.57
N LEU A 282 -17.81 -0.91 9.70
CA LEU A 282 -18.33 -0.69 11.04
C LEU A 282 -17.81 0.65 11.57
N PRO A 283 -18.69 1.64 11.81
CA PRO A 283 -18.30 2.96 12.30
C PRO A 283 -18.18 2.96 13.84
N ILE A 284 -17.45 2.00 14.39
CA ILE A 284 -17.19 1.90 15.83
C ILE A 284 -15.71 2.14 16.10
N GLU A 285 -15.40 2.73 17.25
CA GLU A 285 -14.03 2.87 17.72
C GLU A 285 -13.72 1.75 18.71
N LEU A 286 -12.62 1.03 18.44
CA LEU A 286 -12.08 -0.01 19.31
C LEU A 286 -10.74 0.45 19.86
N SER A 287 -10.46 0.12 21.11
CA SER A 287 -9.15 0.31 21.73
C SER A 287 -8.07 -0.55 21.04
N GLY A 288 -6.79 -0.21 21.24
CA GLY A 288 -5.68 -0.96 20.63
C GLY A 288 -5.68 -2.45 20.96
N ASP A 289 -6.02 -2.81 22.21
CA ASP A 289 -6.12 -4.21 22.60
C ASP A 289 -7.31 -4.93 21.94
N GLU A 290 -8.45 -4.25 21.80
CA GLU A 290 -9.63 -4.81 21.12
C GLU A 290 -9.35 -5.03 19.62
N GLN A 291 -8.69 -4.07 18.97
CA GLN A 291 -8.24 -4.22 17.59
C GLN A 291 -7.26 -5.39 17.44
N SER A 292 -6.30 -5.52 18.36
CA SER A 292 -5.33 -6.63 18.37
C SER A 292 -6.04 -7.97 18.54
N CYS A 293 -7.04 -8.03 19.42
CA CYS A 293 -7.86 -9.23 19.63
C CYS A 293 -8.64 -9.62 18.36
N LEU A 294 -9.28 -8.66 17.69
CA LEU A 294 -9.95 -8.92 16.40
C LEU A 294 -8.99 -9.33 15.30
N LEU A 295 -7.78 -8.76 15.29
CA LEU A 295 -6.75 -9.11 14.32
C LEU A 295 -6.34 -10.59 14.47
N CYS A 296 -6.20 -11.08 15.71
CA CYS A 296 -5.96 -12.51 15.96
C CYS A 296 -7.06 -13.40 15.37
N VAL A 297 -8.32 -12.98 15.48
CA VAL A 297 -9.44 -13.68 14.85
C VAL A 297 -9.26 -13.70 13.32
N LEU A 298 -8.93 -12.54 12.72
CA LEU A 298 -8.70 -12.45 11.27
C LEU A 298 -7.57 -13.37 10.83
N GLN A 299 -6.50 -13.48 11.61
CA GLN A 299 -5.35 -14.37 11.37
C GLN A 299 -5.66 -15.86 11.64
N ALA A 300 -6.91 -16.18 12.01
CA ALA A 300 -7.36 -17.52 12.35
C ALA A 300 -6.57 -18.16 13.51
N GLN A 301 -6.20 -17.36 14.52
CA GLN A 301 -5.56 -17.86 15.74
C GLN A 301 -6.58 -18.53 16.66
N VAL A 302 -6.83 -19.82 16.45
CA VAL A 302 -7.88 -20.60 17.13
C VAL A 302 -7.75 -20.63 18.65
N ASN A 303 -6.52 -20.54 19.18
CA ASN A 303 -6.26 -20.59 20.62
C ASN A 303 -6.83 -19.37 21.37
N LEU A 304 -7.18 -18.30 20.67
CA LEU A 304 -7.77 -17.09 21.26
C LEU A 304 -9.04 -17.39 22.06
N PHE A 305 -9.86 -18.35 21.61
CA PHE A 305 -11.12 -18.70 22.29
C PHE A 305 -10.94 -19.56 23.55
N GLN A 306 -9.72 -20.01 23.83
CA GLN A 306 -9.37 -20.74 25.05
C GLN A 306 -8.92 -19.80 26.18
N ASP A 307 -8.61 -18.54 25.86
CA ASP A 307 -8.17 -17.51 26.80
C ASP A 307 -9.38 -16.72 27.31
N ASP A 308 -9.57 -16.69 28.64
CA ASP A 308 -10.67 -15.99 29.31
C ASP A 308 -10.64 -14.48 29.06
N ASP A 309 -9.45 -13.87 29.07
CA ASP A 309 -9.29 -12.43 28.87
C ASP A 309 -9.63 -12.06 27.42
N ALA A 310 -9.18 -12.88 26.46
CA ALA A 310 -9.50 -12.69 25.05
C ALA A 310 -11.00 -12.86 24.78
N ARG A 311 -11.64 -13.88 25.38
CA ARG A 311 -13.09 -14.06 25.30
C ARG A 311 -13.86 -12.88 25.88
N SER A 312 -13.44 -12.35 27.03
CA SER A 312 -14.07 -11.18 27.62
C SER A 312 -13.92 -9.95 26.72
N ARG A 313 -12.78 -9.78 26.04
CA ARG A 313 -12.59 -8.68 25.07
C ARG A 313 -13.48 -8.84 23.84
N LEU A 314 -13.57 -10.06 23.28
CA LEU A 314 -14.47 -10.35 22.16
C LEU A 314 -15.93 -10.07 22.53
N ARG A 315 -16.36 -10.47 23.74
CA ARG A 315 -17.69 -10.12 24.28
C ARG A 315 -17.91 -8.61 24.28
N ASN A 316 -16.98 -7.83 24.83
CA ASN A 316 -17.11 -6.37 24.88
C ASN A 316 -17.21 -5.73 23.48
N ILE A 317 -16.44 -6.24 22.51
CA ILE A 317 -16.49 -5.77 21.12
C ILE A 317 -17.87 -6.04 20.51
N VAL A 318 -18.41 -7.24 20.73
CA VAL A 318 -19.72 -7.65 20.23
C VAL A 318 -20.83 -6.82 20.88
N GLU A 319 -20.74 -6.57 22.20
CA GLU A 319 -21.65 -5.67 22.92
C GLU A 319 -21.65 -4.26 22.32
N LYS A 320 -20.48 -3.67 22.06
CA LYS A 320 -20.37 -2.34 21.42
C LYS A 320 -21.06 -2.26 20.06
N ILE A 321 -21.01 -3.34 19.28
CA ILE A 321 -21.68 -3.41 17.97
C ILE A 321 -23.19 -3.51 18.13
N ASN A 322 -23.66 -4.33 19.05
CA ASN A 322 -25.09 -4.42 19.37
C ASN A 322 -25.62 -3.07 19.86
N ASP A 323 -24.89 -2.41 20.77
CA ASP A 323 -25.23 -1.08 21.27
C ASP A 323 -25.30 -0.06 20.13
N PHE A 324 -24.30 -0.05 19.23
CA PHE A 324 -24.32 0.78 18.04
C PHE A 324 -25.58 0.53 17.20
N TYR A 325 -25.90 -0.72 16.87
CA TYR A 325 -27.10 -1.04 16.10
C TYR A 325 -28.41 -0.66 16.80
N ASN A 326 -28.44 -0.71 18.13
CA ASN A 326 -29.60 -0.30 18.93
C ASN A 326 -29.78 1.22 18.96
N THR A 327 -28.71 1.99 18.72
CA THR A 327 -28.79 3.46 18.62
C THR A 327 -29.28 3.96 17.25
N LEU A 328 -29.27 3.10 16.22
CA LEU A 328 -29.69 3.48 14.87
C LEU A 328 -31.21 3.56 14.75
N SER A 329 -31.71 4.66 14.15
CA SER A 329 -33.12 4.77 13.78
C SER A 329 -33.52 3.68 12.78
N PRO A 330 -34.75 3.12 12.86
CA PRO A 330 -35.23 2.07 11.95
C PRO A 330 -35.21 2.45 10.46
N GLU A 331 -35.12 3.74 10.15
CA GLU A 331 -35.07 4.30 8.79
C GLU A 331 -33.67 4.22 8.15
N VAL A 332 -32.63 4.02 8.95
CA VAL A 332 -31.21 3.97 8.53
C VAL A 332 -30.71 2.52 8.43
N VAL A 333 -31.45 1.57 9.02
CA VAL A 333 -31.20 0.13 8.94
C VAL A 333 -31.98 -0.45 7.77
N ASP A 334 -31.28 -0.95 6.75
CA ASP A 334 -31.92 -1.60 5.61
C ASP A 334 -32.48 -2.96 6.08
N ASP A 335 -33.82 -3.09 6.13
CA ASP A 335 -34.49 -4.38 6.35
C ASP A 335 -34.59 -5.13 5.01
N PRO A 336 -33.78 -6.17 4.77
CA PRO A 336 -33.78 -6.89 3.51
C PRO A 336 -35.14 -7.54 3.19
N MET A 337 -36.02 -7.76 4.18
CA MET A 337 -37.39 -8.27 3.96
C MET A 337 -38.32 -7.27 3.28
N LYS A 338 -38.03 -5.96 3.31
CA LYS A 338 -38.83 -4.96 2.57
C LYS A 338 -38.54 -4.96 1.07
N LYS A 339 -37.40 -5.49 0.62
CA LYS A 339 -37.05 -5.57 -0.82
C LYS A 339 -37.69 -6.76 -1.55
N LEU A 340 -38.34 -7.68 -0.83
CA LEU A 340 -39.04 -8.85 -1.40
C LEU A 340 -40.56 -8.62 -1.59
N LYS A 341 -41.07 -7.40 -1.34
CA LYS A 341 -42.50 -7.06 -1.47
C LYS A 341 -42.81 -6.03 -2.57
N LEU A 342 -41.94 -5.87 -3.57
CA LEU A 342 -42.22 -5.07 -4.77
C LEU A 342 -42.09 -5.92 -6.02
#